data_AF-A0A0F5ANJ2-F1
#
_entry.id   AF-A0A0F5ANJ2-F1
#
_cell.length_a   1.000
_cell.length_b   1.000
_cell.length_c   1.000
_cell.angle_alpha   90.00
_cell.angle_beta   90.00
_cell.angle_gamma   90.00
#
_symmetry.space_group_name_H-M   'P 1'
#
loop_
_entity.id
_entity.type
_entity.pdbx_description
1 polymer ?
#
loop_
_entity_poly.entity_id
_entity_poly.type
_entity_poly.pdbx_seq_one_letter_code
_entity_poly.pdbx_strand_id
1 'polypeptide(L)' 'MDNQRQLINELEEETKTLSTAPMVGAKVAAPLRLLIVWMRGIVDELQRIKERLDDLEARQ' A
#
# COMPACT_ATOMS: atom_id res chain seq x y z
N MET A 1 3.18 -10.70 3.32
CA MET A 1 1.96 -9.89 3.20
C MET A 1 1.84 -8.92 4.36
N ASP A 2 1.92 -9.37 5.61
CA ASP A 2 1.79 -8.49 6.79
C ASP A 2 2.84 -7.37 6.83
N ASN A 3 4.10 -7.69 6.54
CA ASN A 3 5.17 -6.70 6.47
C ASN A 3 4.95 -5.63 5.38
N GLN A 4 4.34 -6.00 4.25
CA GLN A 4 4.04 -5.05 3.16
C GLN A 4 2.87 -4.13 3.52
N ARG A 5 1.83 -4.67 4.19
CA ARG A 5 0.72 -3.86 4.72
C ARG A 5 1.22 -2.89 5.79
N GLN A 6 2.13 -3.34 6.67
CA GLN A 6 2.74 -2.50 7.69
C GLN A 6 3.51 -1.32 7.08
N LEU A 7 4.40 -1.60 6.11
CA LEU A 7 5.16 -0.55 5.40
C LEU A 7 4.26 0.47 4.70
N ILE A 8 3.17 0.02 4.08
CA ILE A 8 2.18 0.92 3.45
C ILE A 8 1.53 1.84 4.48
N ASN A 9 1.21 1.32 5.67
CA ASN A 9 0.59 2.11 6.73
C ASN A 9 1.55 3.13 7.34
N GLU A 10 2.81 2.75 7.53
CA GLU A 10 3.88 3.67 7.96
C GLU A 10 4.05 4.81 6.94
N LEU A 11 4.11 4.49 5.65
CA LEU A 11 4.19 5.46 4.56
C LEU A 11 2.97 6.41 4.50
N GLU A 12 1.78 5.90 4.82
CA GLU A 12 0.55 6.70 4.89
C GLU A 12 0.60 7.74 6.03
N GLU A 13 1.06 7.36 7.22
CA GLU A 13 1.21 8.26 8.35
C GLU A 13 2.30 9.33 8.10
N GLU A 14 3.43 8.94 7.50
CA GLU A 14 4.46 9.89 7.06
C GLU A 14 3.94 10.88 6.02
N THR A 15 3.20 10.39 5.03
CA THR A 15 2.59 11.22 3.97
C THR A 15 1.57 12.21 4.55
N LYS A 16 0.79 11.78 5.55
CA LYS A 16 -0.16 12.63 6.27
C LYS A 16 0.56 13.74 7.04
N THR A 17 1.67 13.42 7.70
CA THR A 17 2.51 14.39 8.40
C THR A 17 3.10 15.41 7.42
N LEU A 18 3.65 14.94 6.30
CA LEU A 18 4.17 15.78 5.20
C LEU A 18 3.13 16.73 4.63
N SER A 19 1.86 16.32 4.59
CA SER A 19 0.79 17.17 4.07
C SER A 19 0.53 18.43 4.90
N THR A 20 0.99 18.47 6.15
CA THR A 20 0.88 19.64 7.04
C THR A 20 2.04 20.62 6.89
N ALA A 21 3.10 20.26 6.15
CA ALA A 21 4.25 21.11 5.94
C ALA A 21 3.90 22.36 5.08
N PRO A 22 4.33 23.57 5.48
CA PRO A 22 4.07 24.80 4.73
C PRO A 22 4.64 24.78 3.30
N MET A 23 4.00 25.53 2.39
CA MET A 23 4.38 25.78 0.99
C MET A 23 4.43 24.57 0.02
N VAL A 24 4.88 23.40 0.46
CA VAL A 24 5.20 22.27 -0.43
C VAL A 24 4.49 20.98 0.00
N GLY A 25 4.02 20.89 1.25
CA GLY A 25 3.44 19.67 1.82
C GLY A 25 2.30 19.06 1.02
N ALA A 26 1.31 19.88 0.61
CA ALA A 26 0.18 19.40 -0.18
C ALA A 26 0.58 18.93 -1.59
N LYS A 27 1.58 19.59 -2.22
CA LYS A 27 2.05 19.26 -3.58
C LYS A 27 2.80 17.93 -3.62
N VAL A 28 3.49 17.58 -2.54
CA VAL A 28 4.23 16.31 -2.41
C VAL A 28 3.35 15.20 -1.84
N ALA A 29 2.45 15.52 -0.89
CA ALA A 29 1.58 14.52 -0.29
C ALA A 29 0.54 13.95 -1.27
N ALA A 30 0.06 14.75 -2.24
CA ALA A 30 -0.91 14.28 -3.23
C ALA A 30 -0.40 13.10 -4.10
N PRO A 31 0.77 13.18 -4.77
CA PRO A 31 1.31 12.05 -5.52
C PRO A 31 1.69 10.87 -4.62
N LEU A 32 2.15 11.11 -3.39
CA LEU A 32 2.44 10.04 -2.43
C LEU A 32 1.18 9.27 -2.03
N ARG A 33 0.06 9.96 -1.79
CA ARG A 33 -1.23 9.30 -1.54
C ARG A 33 -1.68 8.43 -2.72
N LEU A 34 -1.49 8.91 -3.96
CA LEU A 34 -1.82 8.13 -5.15
C LEU A 34 -0.97 6.85 -5.23
N LEU A 35 0.32 6.97 -4.94
CA LEU A 35 1.23 5.82 -4.89
C LEU A 35 0.81 4.81 -3.81
N ILE A 36 0.45 5.28 -2.62
CA ILE A 36 -0.04 4.43 -1.51
C ILE A 36 -1.29 3.64 -1.95
N VAL A 37 -2.26 4.29 -2.60
CA VAL A 37 -3.47 3.63 -3.10
C VAL A 37 -3.13 2.55 -4.11
N TRP A 38 -2.21 2.83 -5.04
CA TRP A 38 -1.76 1.85 -6.02
C TRP A 38 -1.05 0.66 -5.37
N MET A 39 -0.16 0.91 -4.39
CA MET A 39 0.53 -0.15 -3.65
C MET A 39 -0.45 -1.05 -2.89
N ARG A 40 -1.51 -0.50 -2.29
CA ARG A 40 -2.58 -1.29 -1.66
C ARG A 40 -3.26 -2.22 -2.64
N GLY A 41 -3.63 -1.71 -3.82
CA GLY A 41 -4.25 -2.52 -4.87
C GLY A 41 -3.37 -3.70 -5.31
N ILE A 42 -2.06 -3.49 -5.43
CA ILE A 42 -1.11 -4.56 -5.75
C ILE A 42 -1.05 -5.61 -4.66
N VAL A 43 -0.93 -5.19 -3.39
CA VAL A 43 -0.86 -6.14 -2.27
C VAL A 43 -2.14 -6.97 -2.18
N ASP A 44 -3.31 -6.36 -2.39
CA ASP A 44 -4.57 -7.10 -2.38
C ASP A 44 -4.67 -8.11 -3.53
N GLU A 45 -4.22 -7.75 -4.74
CA GLU A 45 -4.23 -8.67 -5.88
C GLU A 45 -3.22 -9.82 -5.71
N LEU A 46 -2.02 -9.52 -5.19
CA LEU A 46 -1.04 -10.55 -4.84
C LEU A 46 -1.58 -11.51 -3.77
N GLN A 47 -2.39 -11.01 -2.82
CA GLN A 47 -3.02 -11.85 -1.81
C GLN A 47 -3.99 -12.83 -2.46
N ARG A 48 -4.85 -12.34 -3.35
CA ARG A 48 -5.81 -13.18 -4.10
C ARG A 48 -5.13 -14.22 -4.97
N ILE A 49 -4.03 -13.84 -5.64
CA ILE A 49 -3.24 -14.79 -6.45
C ILE A 49 -2.66 -15.88 -5.55
N LYS A 50 -2.10 -15.50 -4.40
CA LYS A 50 -1.56 -16.46 -3.43
C LYS A 50 -2.63 -17.43 -2.93
N GLU A 51 -3.79 -16.92 -2.49
CA GLU A 51 -4.92 -17.75 -2.03
C GLU A 51 -5.36 -18.74 -3.10
N ARG A 52 -5.44 -18.31 -4.37
CA ARG A 52 -5.77 -19.21 -5.49
C ARG A 52 -4.72 -20.28 -5.75
N LEU A 53 -3.44 -19.95 -5.57
CA LEU A 53 -2.35 -20.92 -5.71
C LEU A 53 -2.40 -21.96 -4.57
N ASP A 54 -2.57 -21.50 -3.33
CA ASP A 54 -2.70 -22.37 -2.15
C ASP A 54 -3.90 -23.32 -2.31
N ASP A 55 -5.04 -22.83 -2.84
CA ASP A 55 -6.23 -23.64 -3.15
C ASP A 55 -5.99 -24.68 -4.26
N LEU A 56 -5.17 -24.36 -5.25
CA LEU A 56 -4.81 -25.28 -6.33
C LEU A 56 -3.85 -26.35 -5.85
N GLU A 57 -2.87 -25.99 -5.03
CA GLU A 57 -1.94 -26.93 -4.38
C GLU A 57 -2.67 -27.87 -3.44
N ALA A 58 -3.65 -27.39 -2.65
CA ALA A 58 -4.45 -28.23 -1.75
C ALA A 58 -5.37 -29.25 -2.48
N ARG A 59 -5.58 -29.08 -3.78
CA ARG A 59 -6.38 -29.99 -4.63
C ARG A 59 -5.54 -31.03 -5.37
N GLN A 60 -4.21 -30.94 -5.33
CA GLN A 60 -3.28 -31.94 -5.86
C GLN A 60 -2.89 -32.94 -4.77
#